data_AF-A3A758-F1
#
_entry.id   AF-A3A758-F1
#
_cell.length_a   1.000
_cell.length_b   1.000
_cell.length_c   1.000
_cell.angle_alpha   90.00
_cell.angle_beta   90.00
_cell.angle_gamma   90.00
#
_symmetry.space_group_name_H-M   'P 1'
#
loop_
_entity.id
_entity.type
_entity.pdbx_description
1 polymer ?
#
loop_
_entity_poly.entity_id
_entity_poly.type
_entity_poly.pdbx_seq_one_letter_code
_entity_poly.pdbx_strand_id
1 'polypeptide(L)'
;MLWRALWWWRRWVAVAGAVAWLLAAAVRPAGAAWCIARSGAAERTVQAALDYACGPAGGADCAPIQASGLCYLPNTLAAHASYAFNSVFQRARAAPGACDFAGTATITLTDPSQ
;
A
#
# COMPACT_ATOMS: atom_id res chain seq x y z
N MET A 1 -12.27 50.98 29.94
CA MET A 1 -12.89 50.66 28.63
C MET A 1 -12.05 49.71 27.77
N LEU A 2 -10.73 49.60 27.96
CA LEU A 2 -9.86 48.64 27.22
C LEU A 2 -10.11 47.14 27.50
N TRP A 3 -10.69 46.77 28.65
CA TRP A 3 -10.93 45.36 29.00
C TRP A 3 -12.00 44.64 28.18
N ARG A 4 -12.93 45.37 27.54
CA ARG A 4 -14.00 44.77 26.72
C ARG A 4 -13.48 44.25 25.37
N ALA A 5 -12.45 44.87 24.81
CA ALA A 5 -11.81 44.46 23.56
C ALA A 5 -10.97 43.17 23.74
N LEU A 6 -10.27 43.05 24.87
CA LEU A 6 -9.50 41.84 25.23
C LEU A 6 -10.39 40.61 25.46
N TRP A 7 -11.60 40.81 25.99
CA TRP A 7 -12.56 39.73 26.22
C TRP A 7 -13.21 39.24 24.91
N TRP A 8 -13.43 40.14 23.95
CA TRP A 8 -13.86 39.78 22.60
C TRP A 8 -12.76 39.06 21.81
N TRP A 9 -11.50 39.50 21.92
CA TRP A 9 -10.36 38.85 21.26
C TRP A 9 -10.14 37.40 21.76
N ARG A 10 -10.20 37.17 23.07
CA ARG A 10 -10.03 35.82 23.67
C ARG A 10 -11.09 34.81 23.22
N ARG A 11 -12.31 35.27 22.93
CA ARG A 11 -13.42 34.41 22.49
C ARG A 11 -13.32 34.01 21.01
N TRP A 12 -12.77 34.87 20.17
CA TRP A 12 -12.52 34.57 18.75
C TRP A 12 -11.33 33.62 18.53
N VAL A 13 -10.27 33.75 19.33
CA VAL A 13 -9.10 32.85 19.28
C VAL A 13 -9.49 31.39 19.63
N ALA A 14 -10.43 31.20 20.57
CA ALA A 14 -10.90 29.87 20.96
C ALA A 14 -11.72 29.16 19.87
N VAL A 15 -12.55 29.89 19.12
CA VAL A 15 -13.42 29.32 18.06
C VAL A 15 -12.59 28.91 16.84
N ALA A 16 -11.60 29.72 16.44
CA ALA A 16 -10.71 29.39 15.32
C ALA A 16 -9.83 28.16 15.61
N GLY A 17 -9.41 27.98 16.86
CA GLY A 17 -8.64 26.80 17.28
C GLY A 17 -9.42 25.49 17.17
N ALA A 18 -10.71 25.48 17.53
CA ALA A 18 -11.53 24.27 17.47
C ALA A 18 -11.77 23.76 16.03
N VAL A 19 -11.94 24.68 15.07
CA VAL A 19 -12.11 24.32 13.64
C VAL A 19 -10.83 23.71 13.07
N ALA A 20 -9.65 24.25 13.42
CA ALA A 20 -8.38 23.67 12.99
C ALA A 20 -8.12 22.28 13.57
N TRP A 21 -8.52 22.02 14.82
CA TRP A 21 -8.42 20.70 15.45
C TRP A 21 -9.36 19.65 14.81
N LEU A 22 -10.57 20.05 14.42
CA LEU A 22 -11.52 19.13 13.75
C LEU A 22 -11.06 18.74 12.34
N LEU A 23 -10.36 19.62 11.64
CA LEU A 23 -9.83 19.34 10.29
C LEU A 23 -8.57 18.46 10.30
N ALA A 24 -7.80 18.44 11.39
CA ALA A 24 -6.56 17.66 11.50
C ALA A 24 -6.78 16.15 11.76
N ALA A 25 -7.97 15.73 12.18
CA ALA A 25 -8.23 14.35 12.63
C ALA A 25 -8.44 13.33 11.48
N ALA A 26 -8.51 13.76 10.23
CA ALA A 26 -8.92 12.90 9.11
C ALA A 26 -7.76 12.24 8.33
N VAL A 27 -6.51 12.66 8.52
CA VAL A 27 -5.37 12.01 7.88
C VAL A 27 -4.91 10.85 8.75
N ARG A 28 -5.54 9.68 8.56
CA ARG A 28 -4.90 8.42 8.97
C ARG A 28 -3.63 8.30 8.12
N PRO A 29 -2.44 8.12 8.73
CA PRO A 29 -1.31 7.62 7.98
C PRO A 29 -1.81 6.33 7.32
N ALA A 30 -1.80 6.27 5.99
CA ALA A 30 -1.94 4.99 5.34
C ALA A 30 -0.72 4.19 5.80
N GLY A 31 -0.93 3.26 6.74
CA GLY A 31 0.10 2.29 7.07
C GLY A 31 0.56 1.65 5.77
N ALA A 32 1.87 1.43 5.63
CA ALA A 32 2.39 0.77 4.45
C ALA A 32 1.69 -0.59 4.31
N ALA A 33 1.11 -0.82 3.13
CA ALA A 33 0.42 -2.05 2.79
C ALA A 33 1.15 -2.68 1.61
N TRP A 34 1.31 -3.99 1.64
CA TRP A 34 1.95 -4.75 0.58
C TRP A 34 1.03 -5.84 0.09
N CYS A 35 1.14 -6.19 -1.19
CA CYS A 35 0.46 -7.33 -1.76
C CYS A 35 1.44 -8.50 -1.88
N ILE A 36 1.15 -9.62 -1.21
CA ILE A 36 2.02 -10.80 -1.19
C ILE A 36 1.28 -12.04 -1.70
N ALA A 37 2.02 -13.05 -2.15
CA ALA A 37 1.45 -14.36 -2.45
C ALA A 37 0.90 -15.01 -1.17
N ARG A 38 -0.28 -15.61 -1.27
CA ARG A 38 -0.96 -16.26 -0.14
C ARG A 38 -0.28 -17.59 0.18
N SER A 39 0.02 -17.81 1.46
CA SER A 39 0.47 -19.11 1.94
C SER A 39 -0.57 -20.19 1.64
N GLY A 40 -0.15 -21.29 1.02
CA GLY A 40 -1.02 -22.43 0.70
C GLY A 40 -1.82 -22.27 -0.61
N ALA A 41 -1.62 -21.20 -1.38
CA ALA A 41 -2.11 -21.16 -2.75
C ALA A 41 -1.42 -22.23 -3.61
N ALA A 42 -2.15 -22.83 -4.55
CA ALA A 42 -1.60 -23.87 -5.42
C ALA A 42 -0.51 -23.28 -6.33
N GLU A 43 0.66 -23.93 -6.41
CA GLU A 43 1.80 -23.42 -7.19
C GLU A 43 1.43 -23.09 -8.65
N ARG A 44 0.61 -23.94 -9.29
CA ARG A 44 0.17 -23.71 -10.67
C ARG A 44 -0.65 -22.42 -10.82
N THR A 45 -1.50 -22.09 -9.85
CA THR A 45 -2.31 -20.88 -9.91
C THR A 45 -1.47 -19.65 -9.57
N VAL A 46 -0.50 -19.77 -8.65
CA VAL A 46 0.47 -18.71 -8.35
C VAL A 46 1.36 -18.43 -9.57
N GLN A 47 1.85 -19.46 -10.26
CA GLN A 47 2.63 -19.31 -11.49
C GLN A 47 1.83 -18.59 -12.57
N ALA A 48 0.60 -19.02 -12.84
CA ALA A 48 -0.26 -18.36 -13.83
C ALA A 48 -0.52 -16.88 -13.47
N ALA A 49 -0.70 -16.57 -12.19
CA ALA A 49 -0.86 -15.20 -11.72
C ALA A 49 0.42 -14.36 -11.85
N LEU A 50 1.60 -14.95 -11.58
CA LEU A 50 2.90 -14.32 -11.80
C LEU A 50 3.13 -14.04 -13.30
N ASP A 51 2.87 -15.02 -14.16
CA ASP A 51 2.99 -14.89 -15.61
C ASP A 51 2.07 -13.78 -16.14
N TYR A 52 0.84 -13.70 -15.62
CA TYR A 52 -0.08 -12.61 -15.91
C TYR A 52 0.48 -11.26 -15.46
N ALA A 53 0.94 -11.16 -14.21
CA ALA A 53 1.47 -9.92 -13.63
C ALA A 53 2.64 -9.38 -14.46
N CYS A 54 3.58 -10.25 -14.84
CA CYS A 54 4.74 -9.91 -15.68
C CYS A 54 4.41 -9.77 -17.17
N GLY A 55 3.22 -10.20 -17.59
CA GLY A 55 2.77 -10.09 -18.96
C GLY A 55 2.42 -8.64 -19.35
N PRO A 56 2.20 -8.38 -20.66
CA PRO A 56 1.95 -7.04 -21.18
C PRO A 56 0.77 -6.30 -20.53
N ALA A 57 -0.23 -7.04 -20.04
CA ALA A 57 -1.44 -6.51 -19.43
C ALA A 57 -1.40 -6.48 -17.89
N GLY A 58 -0.45 -7.16 -17.25
CA GLY A 58 -0.39 -7.27 -15.79
C GLY A 58 0.24 -6.05 -15.12
N GLY A 59 1.09 -5.33 -15.86
CA GLY A 59 1.67 -4.08 -15.40
C GLY A 59 2.61 -4.24 -14.22
N ALA A 60 3.18 -5.42 -13.97
CA ALA A 60 4.29 -5.64 -13.04
C ALA A 60 5.61 -5.09 -13.62
N ASP A 61 6.50 -4.54 -12.79
CA ASP A 61 7.93 -4.47 -13.15
C ASP A 61 8.56 -5.77 -12.68
N CYS A 62 8.93 -6.64 -13.63
CA CYS A 62 9.51 -7.96 -13.35
C CYS A 62 11.00 -8.06 -13.70
N ALA A 63 11.66 -6.97 -14.09
CA ALA A 63 13.11 -6.99 -14.34
C ALA A 63 13.91 -7.37 -13.08
N PRO A 64 13.57 -6.88 -11.86
CA PRO A 64 14.35 -7.20 -10.67
C PRO A 64 14.27 -8.66 -10.19
N ILE A 65 13.27 -9.43 -10.62
CA ILE A 65 13.13 -10.86 -10.25
C ILE A 65 13.67 -11.82 -11.32
N GLN A 66 14.25 -11.32 -12.41
CA GLN A 66 14.95 -12.16 -13.36
C GLN A 66 16.29 -12.64 -12.79
N ALA A 67 16.91 -13.67 -13.41
CA ALA A 67 18.14 -14.30 -12.90
C ALA A 67 19.31 -13.34 -12.62
N SER A 68 19.38 -12.20 -13.30
CA SER A 68 20.38 -11.14 -13.10
C SER A 68 19.88 -9.95 -12.26
N GLY A 69 18.64 -10.01 -11.79
CA GLY A 69 17.95 -8.94 -11.07
C GLY A 69 18.27 -8.91 -9.58
N LEU A 70 18.13 -7.72 -8.99
CA LEU A 70 18.46 -7.46 -7.58
C LEU A 70 17.55 -8.18 -6.58
N CYS A 71 16.34 -8.58 -7.01
CA CYS A 71 15.33 -9.26 -6.21
C CYS A 71 15.14 -10.73 -6.65
N TYR A 72 16.13 -11.31 -7.33
CA TYR A 72 16.07 -12.72 -7.74
C TYR A 72 16.07 -13.67 -6.54
N LEU A 73 16.79 -13.32 -5.47
CA LEU A 73 16.86 -14.13 -4.26
C LEU A 73 15.86 -13.64 -3.20
N PRO A 74 15.18 -14.57 -2.49
CA PRO A 74 15.25 -16.02 -2.65
C PRO A 74 14.56 -16.48 -3.96
N ASN A 75 15.19 -17.41 -4.68
CA ASN A 75 14.67 -17.94 -5.95
C ASN A 75 13.54 -18.95 -5.69
N THR A 76 12.40 -18.45 -5.25
CA THR A 76 11.18 -19.23 -5.02
C THR A 76 10.02 -18.57 -5.73
N LEU A 77 9.06 -19.39 -6.19
CA LEU A 77 7.85 -18.90 -6.85
C LEU A 77 7.10 -17.89 -5.97
N ALA A 78 6.97 -18.16 -4.65
CA ALA A 78 6.28 -17.29 -3.73
C ALA A 78 6.95 -15.92 -3.58
N ALA A 79 8.30 -15.86 -3.57
CA ALA A 79 9.03 -14.60 -3.47
C ALA A 79 8.91 -13.76 -4.74
N HIS A 80 9.09 -14.37 -5.90
CA HIS A 80 8.94 -13.69 -7.19
C HIS A 80 7.50 -13.22 -7.43
N ALA A 81 6.51 -14.05 -7.11
CA ALA A 81 5.10 -13.68 -7.15
C ALA A 81 4.78 -12.52 -6.21
N SER A 82 5.26 -12.56 -4.96
CA SER A 82 5.03 -11.47 -4.00
C SER A 82 5.62 -10.15 -4.49
N TYR A 83 6.82 -10.17 -5.08
CA TYR A 83 7.41 -8.98 -5.68
C TYR A 83 6.55 -8.44 -6.83
N ALA A 84 6.17 -9.29 -7.79
CA ALA A 84 5.35 -8.88 -8.94
C ALA A 84 3.98 -8.35 -8.51
N PHE A 85 3.32 -9.01 -7.56
CA PHE A 85 2.02 -8.60 -7.04
C PHE A 85 2.11 -7.26 -6.30
N ASN A 86 3.12 -7.09 -5.45
CA ASN A 86 3.35 -5.81 -4.78
C ASN A 86 3.65 -4.69 -5.79
N SER A 87 4.46 -4.99 -6.81
CA SER A 87 4.78 -4.07 -7.90
C SER A 87 3.49 -3.50 -8.53
N VAL A 88 2.55 -4.37 -8.90
CA VAL A 88 1.23 -3.98 -9.46
C VAL A 88 0.43 -3.17 -8.45
N PHE A 89 0.34 -3.65 -7.21
CA PHE A 89 -0.43 -3.02 -6.14
C PHE A 89 0.03 -1.59 -5.83
N GLN A 90 1.35 -1.37 -5.76
CA GLN A 90 1.92 -0.03 -5.50
C GLN A 90 1.68 0.92 -6.69
N ARG A 91 1.83 0.45 -7.94
CA ARG A 91 1.51 1.26 -9.13
C ARG A 91 0.04 1.62 -9.23
N ALA A 92 -0.84 0.75 -8.76
CA ALA A 92 -2.27 1.02 -8.63
C ALA A 92 -2.62 1.91 -7.41
N ARG A 93 -1.64 2.49 -6.71
CA ARG A 93 -1.81 3.30 -5.51
C ARG A 93 -2.61 2.58 -4.41
N ALA A 94 -2.33 1.29 -4.23
CA ALA A 94 -3.03 0.43 -3.27
C ALA A 94 -4.55 0.40 -3.49
N ALA A 95 -5.01 0.49 -4.74
CA ALA A 95 -6.43 0.45 -5.07
C ALA A 95 -7.09 -0.84 -4.55
N PRO A 96 -8.33 -0.75 -4.04
CA PRO A 96 -9.13 -1.94 -3.71
C PRO A 96 -9.23 -2.86 -4.94
N GLY A 97 -8.87 -4.14 -4.78
CA GLY A 97 -8.90 -5.14 -5.86
C GLY A 97 -7.59 -5.30 -6.65
N ALA A 98 -6.62 -4.40 -6.52
CA ALA A 98 -5.32 -4.55 -7.18
C ALA A 98 -4.45 -5.70 -6.62
N CYS A 99 -4.89 -6.33 -5.53
CA CYS A 99 -4.24 -7.47 -4.87
C CYS A 99 -5.10 -8.75 -4.91
N ASP A 100 -5.95 -8.90 -5.94
CA ASP A 100 -6.80 -10.09 -6.05
C ASP A 100 -6.05 -11.31 -6.60
N PHE A 101 -5.46 -11.17 -7.80
CA PHE A 101 -4.73 -12.24 -8.50
C PHE A 101 -5.45 -13.60 -8.45
N ALA A 102 -6.76 -13.60 -8.72
CA ALA A 102 -7.62 -14.79 -8.65
C ALA A 102 -7.59 -15.49 -7.26
N GLY A 103 -7.48 -14.71 -6.19
CA GLY A 103 -7.41 -15.19 -4.82
C GLY A 103 -6.05 -15.76 -4.38
N THR A 104 -5.02 -15.69 -5.24
CA THR A 104 -3.68 -16.19 -4.90
C THR A 104 -2.83 -15.19 -4.13
N ALA A 105 -3.32 -13.96 -3.94
CA ALA A 105 -2.63 -12.91 -3.20
C ALA A 105 -3.42 -12.47 -1.95
N THR A 106 -2.74 -11.74 -1.07
CA THR A 106 -3.34 -11.08 0.09
C THR A 106 -2.60 -9.80 0.44
N ILE A 107 -3.32 -8.86 1.04
CA ILE A 107 -2.73 -7.64 1.60
C ILE A 107 -2.14 -7.97 2.97
N THR A 108 -0.93 -7.48 3.22
CA THR A 108 -0.30 -7.45 4.54
C THR A 108 0.03 -6.01 4.93
N LEU A 109 -0.05 -5.72 6.23
CA LEU A 109 0.42 -4.45 6.83
C LEU A 109 1.79 -4.60 7.49
N THR A 110 2.35 -5.81 7.44
CA THR A 110 3.71 -6.11 7.88
C THR A 110 4.60 -6.18 6.65
N ASP A 111 5.75 -5.49 6.72
CA ASP A 111 6.75 -5.49 5.65
C ASP A 111 7.24 -6.93 5.38
N PRO A 112 7.04 -7.47 4.17
CA PRO A 112 7.43 -8.83 3.83
C PRO A 112 8.93 -9.02 3.60
N SER A 113 9.73 -7.96 3.66
CA SER A 113 11.20 -8.03 3.56
C SER A 113 11.91 -8.34 4.88
N GLN A 114 11.17 -8.40 5.99
CA GLN A 114 11.66 -8.71 7.33
C GLN A 114 11.92 -10.21 7.52
#